data_AF-A0A817T2A8-F1
#
_entry.id   AF-A0A817T2A8-F1
#
_cell.length_a   1.000
_cell.length_b   1.000
_cell.length_c   1.000
_cell.angle_alpha   90.00
_cell.angle_beta   90.00
_cell.angle_gamma   90.00
#
_symmetry.space_group_name_H-M   'P 1'
#
loop_
_entity.id
_entity.type
_entity.pdbx_description
1 polymer ?
#
loop_
_entity_poly.entity_id
_entity_poly.type
_entity_poly.pdbx_seq_one_letter_code
_entity_poly.pdbx_strand_id
1 'polypeptide(L)'
;MLEIRIHCKFLLQNFNHLEDFISSIGYLPLNNNAKAIEIKNKRFKIIQEAKRHWLNYFLNIYPIKIREYEQQYQNEFIKLESLFSNNNDNMMNDTTMLN
;
A
#
# COMPACT_ATOMS: atom_id res chain seq x y z
N MET A 1 2.46 -4.17 -8.92
CA MET A 1 3.66 -3.28 -8.84
C MET A 1 3.33 -1.79 -8.94
N LEU A 2 2.52 -1.33 -9.91
CA LEU A 2 2.15 0.08 -10.06
C LEU A 2 1.30 0.60 -8.88
N GLU A 3 0.29 -0.15 -8.45
CA GLU A 3 -0.59 0.21 -7.33
C GLU A 3 0.16 0.40 -6.01
N ILE A 4 1.14 -0.46 -5.73
CA ILE A 4 1.99 -0.37 -4.54
C ILE A 4 2.87 0.89 -4.61
N ARG A 5 3.45 1.19 -5.77
CA ARG A 5 4.23 2.42 -5.99
C ARG A 5 3.38 3.68 -5.82
N ILE A 6 2.14 3.63 -6.30
CA ILE A 6 1.14 4.69 -6.15
C ILE A 6 0.81 4.89 -4.65
N HIS A 7 0.48 3.82 -3.92
CA HIS A 7 0.19 3.91 -2.49
C HIS A 7 1.37 4.42 -1.66
N CYS A 8 2.59 3.98 -1.95
CA CYS A 8 3.80 4.49 -1.30
C CYS A 8 4.10 5.95 -1.66
N LYS A 9 3.80 6.38 -2.89
CA LYS A 9 3.95 7.78 -3.31
C LYS A 9 2.99 8.70 -2.56
N PHE A 10 1.77 8.24 -2.29
CA PHE A 10 0.76 8.99 -1.52
C PHE A 10 0.97 8.94 0.00
N LEU A 11 1.85 8.05 0.48
CA LEU A 11 2.14 7.88 1.91
C LEU A 11 2.56 9.21 2.57
N LEU A 12 3.50 9.92 1.94
CA LEU A 12 3.99 11.21 2.44
C LEU A 12 2.89 12.26 2.46
N GLN A 13 2.02 12.26 1.45
CA GLN A 13 0.92 13.20 1.33
C GLN A 13 -0.16 12.95 2.40
N ASN A 14 -0.49 11.68 2.65
CA ASN A 14 -1.39 11.27 3.74
C ASN A 14 -0.80 11.61 5.12
N PHE A 15 0.52 11.50 5.29
CA PHE A 15 1.19 11.93 6.53
C PHE A 15 1.10 13.43 6.78
N ASN A 16 1.27 14.24 5.73
CA ASN A 16 1.14 15.70 5.84
C ASN A 16 -0.31 16.10 6.17
N HIS A 17 -1.30 15.48 5.52
CA HIS A 17 -2.71 15.74 5.83
C HIS A 17 -3.08 15.38 7.28
N LEU A 18 -2.52 14.30 7.82
CA LEU A 18 -2.74 13.93 9.23
C LEU A 18 -2.16 14.97 10.19
N GLU A 19 -0.97 15.49 9.88
CA GLU A 19 -0.33 16.55 10.65
C GLU A 19 -1.12 17.86 10.60
N ASP A 20 -1.61 18.24 9.43
CA ASP A 20 -2.47 19.42 9.24
C ASP A 20 -3.79 19.26 10.00
N PHE A 21 -4.43 18.10 9.90
CA PHE A 21 -5.67 17.79 10.62
C PHE A 21 -5.48 17.90 12.14
N ILE A 22 -4.46 17.25 12.71
CA ILE A 22 -4.21 17.30 14.16
C ILE A 22 -3.80 18.71 14.59
N SER A 23 -3.07 19.45 13.76
CA SER A 23 -2.69 20.85 14.01
C SER A 23 -3.89 21.79 13.97
N SER A 24 -4.89 21.50 13.12
CA SER A 24 -6.12 22.28 12.96
C SER A 24 -7.11 22.17 14.14
N ILE A 25 -6.98 21.13 14.98
CA ILE A 25 -7.78 20.97 16.20
C ILE A 25 -7.35 22.07 17.21
N GLY A 26 -7.94 23.26 17.05
CA GLY A 26 -7.61 24.44 17.83
C GLY A 26 -7.94 24.28 19.31
N TYR A 27 -6.99 24.62 20.17
CA TYR A 27 -7.26 24.84 21.60
C TYR A 27 -7.17 26.34 21.89
N LEU A 28 -8.04 26.79 22.80
CA LEU A 28 -8.16 28.19 23.21
C LEU A 28 -6.79 28.81 23.55
N PRO A 29 -6.59 30.11 23.24
CA PRO A 29 -5.40 30.82 23.64
C PRO A 29 -5.29 30.82 25.17
N LEU A 30 -4.27 30.14 25.69
CA LEU A 30 -3.97 30.11 27.11
C LEU A 30 -3.09 31.31 27.44
N ASN A 31 -3.55 32.14 28.37
CA ASN A 31 -2.81 33.28 28.94
C ASN A 31 -1.52 32.86 29.71
N ASN A 32 -1.22 31.55 29.77
CA ASN A 32 -0.07 31.02 30.50
C ASN A 32 0.87 30.29 29.55
N ASN A 33 2.02 30.92 29.28
CA ASN A 33 3.05 30.43 28.34
C ASN A 33 3.52 29.00 28.66
N ALA A 34 3.64 28.63 29.95
CA ALA A 34 4.06 27.30 30.35
C ALA A 34 3.04 26.22 29.95
N LYS A 35 1.75 26.49 30.15
CA LYS A 35 0.66 25.58 29.80
C LYS A 35 0.49 25.45 28.28
N ALA A 36 0.74 26.53 27.54
CA ALA A 36 0.78 26.50 26.08
C ALA A 36 1.92 25.63 25.53
N ILE A 37 3.12 25.70 26.13
CA ILE A 37 4.28 24.86 25.77
C ILE A 37 3.99 23.38 26.07
N GLU A 38 3.42 23.07 27.24
CA GLU A 38 3.07 21.69 27.61
C GLU A 38 2.09 21.06 26.61
N ILE A 39 1.05 21.80 26.21
CA ILE A 39 0.06 21.34 25.23
C ILE A 39 0.71 21.14 23.86
N LYS A 40 1.58 22.05 23.41
CA LYS A 40 2.33 21.87 22.15
C LYS A 40 3.16 20.58 22.18
N ASN A 41 3.86 20.31 23.28
CA ASN A 41 4.68 19.10 23.43
C ASN A 41 3.84 17.82 23.44
N LYS A 42 2.67 17.83 24.10
CA LYS A 42 1.73 16.69 24.06
C LYS A 42 1.20 16.45 22.65
N ARG A 43 0.85 17.51 21.92
CA ARG A 43 0.39 17.41 20.52
C ARG A 43 1.48 16.84 19.62
N PHE A 44 2.72 17.33 19.76
CA PHE A 44 3.85 16.78 19.03
C PHE A 44 4.02 15.28 19.27
N LYS A 45 3.98 14.82 20.53
CA LYS A 45 4.05 13.39 20.86
C LYS A 45 2.93 12.58 20.22
N ILE A 46 1.68 13.07 20.27
CA ILE A 46 0.53 12.39 19.67
C ILE A 46 0.70 12.25 18.15
N ILE A 47 1.12 13.32 17.47
CA ILE A 47 1.37 13.31 16.02
C ILE A 47 2.46 12.28 15.69
N GLN A 48 3.57 12.28 16.44
CA GLN A 48 4.67 11.34 16.19
C GLN A 48 4.26 9.88 16.41
N GLU A 49 3.48 9.59 17.46
CA GLU A 49 2.97 8.23 17.69
C GLU A 49 1.98 7.79 16.60
N ALA A 50 1.06 8.67 16.20
CA ALA A 50 0.15 8.38 15.09
C ALA A 50 0.93 8.11 13.79
N LYS A 51 1.98 8.91 13.51
CA LYS A 51 2.88 8.70 12.37
C LYS A 51 3.57 7.34 12.44
N ARG A 52 4.09 6.96 13.61
CA ARG A 52 4.76 5.68 13.85
C ARG A 52 3.82 4.49 13.64
N HIS A 53 2.61 4.54 14.20
CA HIS A 53 1.61 3.48 14.03
C HIS A 53 1.22 3.30 12.56
N TRP A 54 0.99 4.40 11.84
CA TRP A 54 0.68 4.37 10.43
C TRP A 54 1.81 3.79 9.59
N LEU A 55 3.06 4.20 9.84
CA LEU A 55 4.22 3.65 9.15
C LEU A 55 4.35 2.14 9.40
N ASN A 56 4.20 1.71 10.65
CA ASN A 56 4.26 0.30 11.01
C ASN A 56 3.17 -0.52 10.31
N TYR A 57 1.93 -0.02 10.30
CA TYR A 57 0.82 -0.66 9.58
C TYR A 57 1.15 -0.84 8.08
N PHE A 58 1.68 0.20 7.44
CA PHE A 58 2.06 0.13 6.04
C PHE A 58 3.21 -0.85 5.77
N LEU A 59 4.26 -0.82 6.58
CA LEU A 59 5.40 -1.72 6.44
C LEU A 59 4.98 -3.20 6.58
N ASN A 60 3.96 -3.49 7.40
CA ASN A 60 3.45 -4.84 7.56
C ASN A 60 2.55 -5.29 6.40
N ILE A 61 1.76 -4.39 5.82
CA ILE A 61 0.85 -4.73 4.70
C ILE A 61 1.58 -4.82 3.37
N TYR A 62 2.58 -3.98 3.17
CA TYR A 62 3.34 -3.91 1.93
C TYR A 62 3.87 -5.28 1.43
N PRO A 63 4.58 -6.09 2.24
CA PRO A 63 5.08 -7.39 1.79
C PRO A 63 3.96 -8.39 1.50
N ILE A 64 2.86 -8.34 2.25
CA ILE A 64 1.67 -9.19 2.04
C ILE A 64 1.09 -8.89 0.65
N LYS A 65 0.90 -7.60 0.34
CA LYS A 65 0.37 -7.18 -0.96
C LYS A 65 1.29 -7.57 -2.11
N ILE A 66 2.62 -7.42 -1.97
CA ILE A 66 3.56 -7.89 -3.00
C ILE A 66 3.36 -9.38 -3.29
N ARG A 67 3.30 -10.20 -2.24
CA ARG A 67 3.13 -11.65 -2.39
C ARG A 67 1.83 -12.02 -3.09
N GLU A 68 0.72 -11.35 -2.74
CA GLU A 68 -0.57 -11.55 -3.40
C GLU A 68 -0.48 -11.27 -4.91
N TYR A 69 0.18 -10.18 -5.31
CA TYR A 69 0.35 -9.86 -6.73
C TYR A 69 1.28 -10.83 -7.47
N GLU A 70 2.36 -11.27 -6.84
CA GLU A 70 3.23 -12.29 -7.41
C GLU A 70 2.46 -13.59 -7.65
N GLN A 71 1.63 -14.00 -6.70
CA GLN A 71 0.81 -15.20 -6.84
C GLN A 71 -0.23 -15.05 -7.96
N GLN A 72 -0.90 -13.90 -8.07
CA GLN A 72 -1.82 -13.62 -9.17
C GLN A 72 -1.13 -13.67 -10.53
N TYR A 73 0.06 -13.07 -10.63
CA TYR A 73 0.85 -13.11 -11.86
C TYR A 73 1.21 -14.55 -12.25
N GLN A 74 1.69 -15.36 -11.30
CA GLN A 74 2.03 -16.76 -11.55
C GLN A 74 0.82 -17.57 -12.01
N ASN A 75 -0.34 -17.36 -11.39
CA ASN A 75 -1.58 -18.05 -11.77
C ASN A 75 -2.00 -17.72 -13.21
N GLU A 76 -1.97 -16.43 -13.58
CA GLU A 76 -2.28 -16.01 -14.96
C GLU A 76 -1.23 -16.53 -15.95
N PHE A 77 0.05 -16.58 -15.56
CA PHE A 77 1.10 -17.15 -16.39
C PHE A 77 0.87 -18.64 -16.67
N ILE A 78 0.62 -19.44 -15.64
CA ILE A 78 0.32 -20.88 -15.78
C ILE A 78 -0.92 -21.09 -16.65
N LYS A 79 -1.96 -20.27 -16.47
CA LYS A 79 -3.17 -20.32 -17.27
C LYS A 79 -2.89 -20.05 -18.75
N LEU A 80 -2.10 -19.02 -19.05
CA LEU A 80 -1.68 -18.72 -20.41
C LEU A 80 -0.83 -19.84 -21.01
N GLU A 81 0.14 -20.38 -20.26
CA GLU A 81 0.97 -21.50 -20.70
C GLU A 81 0.13 -22.74 -21.03
N SER A 82 -0.86 -23.07 -20.21
CA SER A 82 -1.79 -24.18 -20.47
C SER A 82 -2.62 -23.98 -21.74
N LEU A 83 -3.04 -22.75 -22.03
CA LEU A 83 -3.75 -22.41 -23.26
C LEU A 83 -2.86 -22.59 -24.50
N PHE A 84 -1.60 -22.17 -24.43
CA PHE A 84 -0.66 -22.34 -25.53
C PHE A 84 -0.30 -23.81 -25.78
N SER A 85 -0.07 -24.60 -24.73
CA SER A 85 0.21 -26.04 -24.87
C SER A 85 -0.97 -26.81 -25.44
N ASN A 86 -2.20 -26.58 -24.95
CA ASN A 86 -3.39 -27.25 -25.46
C ASN A 86 -3.70 -26.91 -26.94
N ASN A 87 -3.40 -25.68 -27.38
CA ASN A 87 -3.59 -25.29 -28.77
C ASN A 87 -2.56 -25.94 -29.72
N ASN A 88 -1.34 -26.20 -29.25
CA ASN A 88 -0.32 -26.91 -30.02
C ASN A 88 -0.64 -28.41 -30.19
N ASP A 89 -1.21 -29.04 -29.17
CA ASP A 89 -1.63 -30.45 -29.23
C ASP A 89 -2.79 -30.66 -30.22
N ASN A 90 -3.71 -29.70 -30.32
CA ASN A 90 -4.81 -29.75 -31.29
C ASN A 90 -4.31 -29.60 -32.74
N MET A 91 -3.29 -28.78 -33.02
CA MET A 91 -2.71 -28.67 -34.37
C MET A 91 -1.95 -29.94 -34.83
N MET A 92 -1.31 -30.68 -33.91
CA MET A 92 -0.62 -31.93 -34.28
C MET A 92 -1.58 -33.10 -34.57
N ASN A 93 -2.74 -33.14 -33.91
CA ASN A 93 -3.74 -34.19 -34.13
C ASN A 93 -4.50 -34.03 -35.47
N ASP A 94 -4.74 -32.80 -35.93
CA ASP A 94 -5.38 -32.57 -37.23
C ASP A 94 -4.45 -32.91 -38.41
N THR A 95 -3.12 -32.87 -38.21
CA THR A 95 -2.14 -33.15 -39.28
C THR A 95 -1.89 -34.65 -39.45
N THR A 96 -2.16 -35.48 -38.44
CA THR A 96 -1.92 -36.94 -38.48
C THR A 96 -3.11 -37.77 -38.98
N MET A 97 -4.28 -37.16 -39.16
CA MET A 97 -5.49 -37.82 -39.70
C MET A 97 -5.63 -37.72 -41.24
N LEU A 98 -4.64 -37.13 -41.94
CA LEU A 98 -4.68 -36.84 -43.38
C LEU A 98 -3.70 -37.67 -44.24
N ASN A 99 -3.03 -38.68 -43.68
CA ASN A 99 -2.22 -39.67 -44.42
C ASN A 99 -2.76 -41.08 -44.22
#